data_AF-A0A844I2P4-F1
#
_entry.id   AF-A0A844I2P4-F1
#
_cell.length_a   1.000
_cell.length_b   1.000
_cell.length_c   1.000
_cell.angle_alpha   90.00
_cell.angle_beta   90.00
_cell.angle_gamma   90.00
#
_symmetry.space_group_name_H-M   'P 1'
#
loop_
_entity.id
_entity.type
_entity.pdbx_description
1 polymer ?
#
loop_
_entity_poly.entity_id
_entity_poly.type
_entity_poly.pdbx_seq_one_letter_code
_entity_poly.pdbx_strand_id
1 'polypeptide(L)'
;MKTDSIFYRLFQEIPSIFFELIGNSPQLAELYQFSSVEVKQTAFRIDGVFLPNHNTDNPIYFLEVQFQLDKDLYHRVFSEIFLYIRQNNPKNHWNAVVIYPTRNIDTRDIQHYQEFFT
;
A
#
# COMPACT_ATOMS: atom_id res chain seq x y z
N MET A 1 -1.53 2.07 15.95
CA MET A 1 -0.15 2.46 16.33
C MET A 1 0.78 1.28 16.67
N LYS A 2 0.50 0.40 17.65
CA LYS A 2 1.44 -0.71 17.97
C LYS A 2 1.55 -1.75 16.85
N THR A 3 0.43 -2.12 16.23
CA THR A 3 0.35 -3.13 15.17
C THR A 3 1.02 -2.65 13.88
N ASP A 4 0.80 -1.40 13.51
CA ASP A 4 1.36 -0.77 12.31
C ASP A 4 2.90 -0.81 12.34
N SER A 5 3.49 -0.60 13.52
CA SER A 5 4.95 -0.70 13.72
C SER A 5 5.52 -2.12 13.57
N ILE A 6 4.71 -3.16 13.77
CA ILE A 6 5.14 -4.56 13.63
C ILE A 6 5.12 -4.93 12.15
N PHE A 7 4.05 -4.60 11.42
CA PHE A 7 3.97 -4.89 9.99
C PHE A 7 4.95 -4.08 9.17
N TYR A 8 5.15 -2.81 9.52
CA TYR A 8 6.20 -2.01 8.91
C TYR A 8 7.57 -2.70 9.03
N ARG A 9 7.93 -3.14 10.25
CA ARG A 9 9.18 -3.89 10.48
C ARG A 9 9.20 -5.23 9.75
N LEU A 10 8.08 -5.95 9.71
CA LEU A 10 7.99 -7.22 9.01
C LEU A 10 8.31 -7.06 7.52
N PHE A 11 7.70 -6.08 6.84
CA PHE A 11 7.94 -5.84 5.42
C PHE A 11 9.29 -5.19 5.14
N GLN A 12 9.84 -4.44 6.10
CA GLN A 12 11.20 -3.91 6.01
C GLN A 12 12.26 -5.02 6.10
N GLU A 13 12.09 -5.99 7.01
CA GLU A 13 13.05 -7.09 7.20
C GLU A 13 12.84 -8.22 6.19
N ILE A 14 11.59 -8.50 5.81
CA ILE A 14 11.21 -9.63 4.94
C ILE A 14 10.19 -9.17 3.89
N PRO A 15 10.61 -8.39 2.87
CA PRO A 15 9.72 -7.84 1.85
C PRO A 15 9.07 -8.91 0.96
N SER A 16 9.64 -10.11 0.85
CA SER A 16 9.09 -11.22 0.05
C SER A 16 7.70 -11.66 0.52
N ILE A 17 7.41 -11.56 1.83
CA ILE A 17 6.12 -11.94 2.42
C ILE A 17 4.97 -11.17 1.77
N PHE A 18 5.18 -9.90 1.42
CA PHE A 18 4.14 -9.11 0.75
C PHE A 18 3.71 -9.76 -0.57
N PHE A 19 4.68 -10.16 -1.41
CA PHE A 19 4.41 -10.77 -2.71
C PHE A 19 3.75 -12.15 -2.57
N GLU A 20 4.18 -12.95 -1.59
CA GLU A 20 3.52 -14.22 -1.27
C GLU A 20 2.05 -14.03 -0.86
N LEU A 21 1.76 -13.02 -0.03
CA LEU A 21 0.40 -12.73 0.45
C LEU A 21 -0.56 -12.33 -0.67
N ILE A 22 -0.06 -11.70 -1.73
CA ILE A 22 -0.86 -11.32 -2.91
C ILE A 22 -0.83 -12.40 -4.02
N GLY A 23 -0.29 -13.58 -3.72
CA GLY A 23 -0.27 -14.72 -4.65
C GLY A 23 0.82 -14.64 -5.74
N ASN A 24 1.79 -13.74 -5.60
CA ASN A 24 2.91 -13.57 -6.51
C ASN A 24 4.15 -14.35 -6.03
N SER A 25 5.13 -14.47 -6.92
CA SER A 25 6.43 -15.06 -6.60
C SER A 25 7.21 -14.18 -5.59
N PRO A 26 7.74 -14.76 -4.50
CA PRO A 26 8.52 -14.01 -3.50
C PRO A 26 9.77 -13.34 -4.08
N GLN A 27 10.33 -13.90 -5.15
CA GLN A 27 11.48 -13.36 -5.86
C GLN A 27 11.22 -11.96 -6.44
N LEU A 28 9.95 -11.60 -6.67
CA LEU A 28 9.63 -10.23 -7.10
C LEU A 28 10.14 -9.18 -6.11
N ALA A 29 10.25 -9.49 -4.81
CA ALA A 29 10.74 -8.54 -3.82
C ALA A 29 12.15 -8.01 -4.12
N GLU A 30 12.99 -8.77 -4.84
CA GLU A 30 14.32 -8.33 -5.26
C GLU A 30 14.26 -7.13 -6.23
N LEU A 31 13.12 -6.96 -6.90
CA LEU A 31 12.85 -5.87 -7.84
C LEU A 31 12.24 -4.64 -7.16
N TYR A 32 12.05 -4.63 -5.84
CA TYR A 32 11.42 -3.53 -5.13
C TYR A 32 12.24 -3.05 -3.93
N GLN A 33 12.02 -1.78 -3.57
CA GLN A 33 12.42 -1.19 -2.32
C GLN A 33 11.18 -0.87 -1.49
N PHE A 34 11.10 -1.40 -0.27
CA PHE A 34 10.08 -1.03 0.70
C PHE A 34 10.48 0.27 1.43
N SER A 35 9.55 1.22 1.52
CA SER A 35 9.75 2.48 2.25
C SER A 35 8.43 3.06 2.76
N SER A 36 8.53 3.96 3.74
CA SER A 36 7.45 4.90 4.07
C SER A 36 7.68 6.22 3.36
N VAL A 37 6.62 6.83 2.83
CA VAL A 37 6.69 8.10 2.10
C VAL A 37 5.91 9.18 2.83
N GLU A 38 6.60 10.24 3.23
CA GLU A 38 5.95 11.48 3.68
C GLU A 38 5.57 12.35 2.49
N VAL A 39 4.30 12.71 2.43
CA VAL A 39 3.74 13.59 1.42
C VAL A 39 3.89 15.03 1.92
N LYS A 40 4.64 15.85 1.18
CA LYS A 40 5.00 17.21 1.60
C LYS A 40 3.75 18.08 1.73
N GLN A 41 3.84 19.09 2.60
CA GLN A 41 2.81 20.13 2.85
C GLN A 41 1.55 19.68 3.60
N THR A 42 1.26 18.39 3.72
CA THR A 42 0.00 17.91 4.31
C THR A 42 0.14 17.04 5.57
N ALA A 43 1.36 16.83 6.09
CA ALA A 43 1.65 15.91 7.21
C ALA A 43 1.08 14.48 7.03
N PHE A 44 0.73 14.12 5.80
CA PHE A 44 0.28 12.77 5.44
C PHE A 44 1.49 11.88 5.23
N ARG A 45 1.40 10.65 5.74
CA ARG A 45 2.44 9.63 5.60
C ARG A 45 1.80 8.35 5.11
N ILE A 46 2.38 7.79 4.06
CA ILE A 46 2.05 6.46 3.58
C ILE A 46 3.03 5.49 4.25
N ASP A 47 2.51 4.61 5.07
CA ASP A 47 3.33 3.74 5.91
C ASP A 47 3.97 2.59 5.12
N GLY A 48 3.33 2.10 4.07
CA GLY A 48 3.86 1.02 3.24
C GLY A 48 3.84 1.33 1.75
N VAL A 49 5.02 1.49 1.15
CA VAL A 49 5.17 1.65 -0.30
C VAL A 49 6.27 0.73 -0.81
N PHE A 50 5.96 -0.15 -1.75
CA PHE A 50 6.94 -0.88 -2.54
C PHE A 50 7.17 -0.16 -3.86
N LEU A 51 8.34 0.45 -3.97
CA LEU A 51 8.78 1.17 -5.17
C LEU A 51 9.60 0.23 -6.05
N PRO A 52 9.33 0.12 -7.36
CA PRO A 52 10.14 -0.71 -8.23
C PRO A 52 11.56 -0.15 -8.37
N ASN A 53 12.54 -1.04 -8.36
CA ASN A 53 13.94 -0.72 -8.64
C ASN A 53 14.08 -0.37 -10.14
N HIS A 54 14.85 0.70 -10.44
CA HIS A 54 15.27 1.21 -11.76
C HIS A 54 14.38 0.92 -12.99
N ASN A 55 13.79 1.94 -13.63
CA ASN A 55 13.26 1.95 -15.01
C ASN A 55 12.51 0.67 -15.49
N THR A 56 11.84 -0.03 -14.59
CA THR A 56 10.93 -1.13 -14.94
C THR A 56 9.52 -0.58 -15.08
N ASP A 57 8.70 -1.21 -15.93
CA ASP A 57 7.26 -0.92 -16.05
C ASP A 57 6.43 -1.54 -14.91
N ASN A 58 7.11 -2.07 -13.89
CA ASN A 58 6.53 -2.66 -12.71
C ASN A 58 5.66 -1.65 -11.95
N PRO A 59 4.51 -2.06 -11.38
CA PRO A 59 3.62 -1.14 -10.67
C PRO A 59 4.19 -0.75 -9.29
N ILE A 60 3.88 0.45 -8.81
CA ILE A 60 4.07 0.81 -7.40
C ILE A 60 2.99 0.11 -6.58
N TYR A 61 3.36 -0.53 -5.46
CA TYR A 61 2.36 -1.04 -4.52
C TYR A 61 2.25 -0.13 -3.31
N PHE A 62 1.03 0.34 -3.05
CA PHE A 62 0.65 1.00 -1.80
C PHE A 62 0.02 -0.02 -0.88
N LEU A 63 0.59 -0.20 0.30
CA LEU A 63 0.17 -1.21 1.26
C LEU A 63 -0.40 -0.54 2.50
N GLU A 64 -1.63 -0.92 2.85
CA GLU A 64 -2.28 -0.58 4.10
C GLU A 64 -2.63 -1.86 4.87
N VAL A 65 -2.38 -1.86 6.18
CA VAL A 65 -2.66 -3.01 7.04
C VAL A 65 -3.66 -2.59 8.11
N GLN A 66 -4.89 -3.11 8.03
CA GLN A 66 -6.01 -2.65 8.84
C GLN A 66 -6.54 -3.77 9.75
N PHE A 67 -6.41 -3.57 11.06
CA PHE A 67 -6.82 -4.53 12.10
C PHE A 67 -8.11 -4.18 12.82
N GLN A 68 -8.67 -3.01 12.54
CA GLN A 68 -9.87 -2.50 13.19
C GLN A 68 -10.88 -2.06 12.14
N LEU A 69 -12.17 -2.08 12.49
CA LEU A 69 -13.18 -1.51 11.61
C LEU A 69 -12.88 -0.02 11.43
N ASP A 70 -12.68 0.40 10.18
CA ASP A 70 -12.44 1.78 9.81
C ASP A 70 -13.30 2.13 8.60
N LYS A 71 -14.27 3.01 8.82
CA LYS A 71 -15.21 3.45 7.78
C LYS A 71 -14.57 4.42 6.80
N ASP A 72 -13.51 5.11 7.23
CA ASP A 72 -12.84 6.12 6.43
C ASP A 72 -11.58 5.57 5.76
N LEU A 73 -11.31 4.26 5.88
CA LEU A 73 -10.13 3.60 5.33
C LEU A 73 -9.91 3.91 3.85
N TYR A 74 -10.94 3.69 3.01
CA TYR A 74 -10.81 3.93 1.58
C TYR A 74 -10.69 5.43 1.27
N HIS A 75 -11.41 6.29 2.00
CA HIS A 75 -11.22 7.74 1.90
C HIS A 75 -9.76 8.15 2.15
N ARG A 76 -9.14 7.61 3.20
CA ARG A 76 -7.74 7.85 3.55
C ARG A 76 -6.80 7.32 2.47
N VAL A 77 -6.85 6.02 2.18
CA VAL A 77 -5.93 5.34 1.25
C VAL A 77 -5.94 5.99 -0.13
N PHE A 78 -7.10 6.23 -0.73
CA PHE A 78 -7.16 6.83 -2.06
C PHE A 78 -6.71 8.30 -2.07
N SER A 79 -7.01 9.06 -1.01
CA SER A 79 -6.51 10.44 -0.87
C SER A 79 -4.99 10.48 -0.83
N GLU A 80 -4.38 9.59 -0.07
CA GLU A 80 -2.93 9.47 0.06
C GLU A 80 -2.26 9.06 -1.26
N ILE A 81 -2.80 8.05 -1.94
CA ILE A 81 -2.31 7.59 -3.24
C ILE A 81 -2.36 8.72 -4.28
N PHE A 82 -3.49 9.42 -4.40
CA PHE A 82 -3.61 10.48 -5.39
C PHE A 82 -2.75 11.71 -5.06
N LEU A 83 -2.55 12.01 -3.78
CA LEU A 83 -1.58 13.03 -3.38
C LEU A 83 -0.15 12.62 -3.73
N TYR A 84 0.23 11.36 -3.47
CA TYR A 84 1.54 10.84 -3.87
C TYR A 84 1.75 10.97 -5.38
N ILE A 85 0.78 10.53 -6.19
CA ILE A 85 0.85 10.58 -7.66
C ILE A 85 1.01 12.04 -8.12
N ARG A 86 0.21 12.96 -7.57
CA ARG A 86 0.29 14.39 -7.91
C ARG A 86 1.67 14.99 -7.61
N GLN A 87 2.29 14.61 -6.50
CA GLN A 87 3.58 15.18 -6.08
C GLN A 87 4.77 14.59 -6.81
N ASN A 88 4.73 13.30 -7.11
CA ASN A 88 5.88 12.56 -7.65
C ASN A 88 5.78 12.33 -9.16
N ASN A 89 4.58 12.44 -9.75
CA ASN A 89 4.28 12.18 -11.15
C ASN A 89 4.95 10.88 -11.67
N PRO A 90 4.73 9.73 -11.00
CA PRO A 90 5.37 8.48 -11.40
C PRO A 90 4.89 8.05 -12.78
N LYS A 91 5.77 7.40 -13.55
CA LYS A 91 5.41 6.80 -14.84
C LYS A 91 4.79 5.41 -14.71
N ASN A 92 5.06 4.76 -13.58
CA ASN A 92 4.62 3.41 -13.26
C ASN A 92 3.10 3.36 -13.03
N HIS A 93 2.48 2.24 -13.39
CA HIS A 93 1.15 1.90 -12.86
C HIS A 93 1.21 1.78 -11.33
N TRP A 94 0.05 1.71 -10.67
CA TRP A 94 -0.02 1.51 -9.24
C TRP A 94 -1.09 0.49 -8.88
N ASN A 95 -0.89 -0.18 -7.75
CA ASN A 95 -1.84 -1.08 -7.11
C ASN A 95 -1.96 -0.72 -5.63
N ALA A 96 -3.18 -0.69 -5.10
CA ALA A 96 -3.42 -0.61 -3.66
C ALA A 96 -3.71 -2.00 -3.11
N VAL A 97 -3.07 -2.37 -2.01
CA VAL A 97 -3.29 -3.63 -1.30
C VAL A 97 -3.66 -3.31 0.13
N VAL A 98 -4.81 -3.82 0.57
CA VAL A 98 -5.25 -3.72 1.96
C VAL A 98 -5.25 -5.10 2.59
N ILE A 99 -4.46 -5.28 3.65
CA ILE A 99 -4.39 -6.54 4.39
C ILE A 99 -5.25 -6.43 5.65
N TYR A 100 -6.20 -7.36 5.78
CA TYR A 100 -7.01 -7.53 6.98
C TYR A 100 -6.67 -8.86 7.65
N PRO A 101 -6.68 -8.96 9.00
CA PRO A 101 -6.47 -10.25 9.67
C PRO A 101 -7.66 -11.20 9.45
N THR A 102 -8.85 -10.66 9.22
CA THR A 102 -10.09 -11.41 8.95
C THR A 102 -11.01 -10.61 8.02
N ARG A 103 -11.77 -11.31 7.18
CA ARG A 103 -12.66 -10.71 6.16
C ARG A 103 -13.82 -9.89 6.72
N ASN A 104 -14.14 -10.03 8.01
CA ASN A 104 -15.24 -9.31 8.67
C ASN A 104 -14.87 -7.87 9.11
N ILE A 105 -13.58 -7.50 9.05
CA ILE A 105 -13.12 -6.14 9.39
C ILE A 105 -13.29 -5.20 8.20
N ASP A 106 -13.19 -5.74 6.99
CA ASP A 106 -13.43 -5.03 5.74
C ASP A 106 -14.87 -4.50 5.69
N THR A 107 -15.02 -3.17 5.70
CA THR A 107 -16.32 -2.48 5.66
C THR A 107 -17.00 -2.63 4.31
N ARG A 108 -16.23 -2.89 3.24
CA ARG A 108 -16.69 -2.93 1.84
C ARG A 108 -17.48 -1.70 1.41
N ASP A 109 -17.28 -0.58 2.08
CA ASP A 109 -17.87 0.69 1.67
C ASP A 109 -17.06 1.28 0.51
N ILE A 110 -17.28 0.71 -0.68
CA ILE A 110 -16.50 1.00 -1.89
C ILE A 110 -17.29 1.85 -2.89
N GLN A 111 -18.43 2.44 -2.51
CA GLN A 111 -19.35 3.13 -3.43
C GLN A 111 -18.65 4.18 -4.31
N HIS A 112 -17.69 4.91 -3.76
CA HIS A 112 -16.93 5.96 -4.47
C HIS A 112 -15.68 5.45 -5.20
N TYR A 113 -15.35 4.18 -5.04
CA TYR A 113 -14.05 3.60 -5.43
C TYR A 113 -14.19 2.34 -6.28
N GLN A 114 -15.41 1.99 -6.68
CA GLN A 114 -15.73 0.71 -7.35
C GLN A 114 -14.84 0.43 -8.56
N GLU A 115 -14.48 1.47 -9.33
CA GLU A 115 -13.62 1.36 -10.52
C GLU A 115 -12.20 0.85 -10.21
N PHE A 116 -11.76 0.94 -8.95
CA PHE A 116 -10.45 0.47 -8.50
C PHE A 116 -10.48 -0.96 -7.93
N PHE A 117 -11.66 -1.60 -7.87
CA PHE A 117 -11.81 -2.99 -7.46
C PHE A 117 -12.12 -3.84 -8.69
N THR A 118 -11.09 -4.48 -9.24
CA THR A 118 -11.18 -5.50 -10.31
C THR A 118 -10.95 -6.90 -9.78
#